data_AF-A0A0A9WA16-F1
#
_entry.id   AF-A0A0A9WA16-F1
#
_cell.length_a   1.000
_cell.length_b   1.000
_cell.length_c   1.000
_cell.angle_alpha   90.00
_cell.angle_beta   90.00
_cell.angle_gamma   90.00
#
_symmetry.space_group_name_H-M   'P 1'
#
loop_
_entity.id
_entity.type
_entity.pdbx_description
1 polymer ?
#
loop_
_entity_poly.entity_id
_entity_poly.type
_entity_poly.pdbx_seq_one_letter_code
_entity_poly.pdbx_strand_id
1 'polypeptide(L)'
;MMQCPFTRCYNCGSYGHSSQVCHSKPHCFHCSHSGHRSMDCPMRYKGRVCYQCNEPGHEAASCPQGQLCRMCHQAGHFVAHCPSVTCHVCHAKGHTAGVCRKVKNDENNNNGDP
;
A
#
# COMPACT_ATOMS: atom_id res chain seq x y z
N MET A 1 10.66 23.73 -0.62
CA MET A 1 11.24 22.39 -0.35
C MET A 1 10.33 21.36 -1.02
N MET A 2 10.79 20.76 -2.12
CA MET A 2 10.01 19.79 -2.92
C MET A 2 10.03 18.42 -2.24
N GLN A 3 8.89 17.96 -1.74
CA GLN A 3 8.73 16.59 -1.25
C GLN A 3 8.42 15.69 -2.45
N CYS A 4 9.38 14.85 -2.87
CA CYS A 4 9.14 13.90 -3.96
C CYS A 4 8.10 12.85 -3.50
N PRO A 5 6.95 12.71 -4.17
CA PRO A 5 5.84 11.85 -3.73
C PRO A 5 6.22 10.36 -3.71
N PHE A 6 7.30 9.97 -4.40
CA PHE A 6 7.81 8.60 -4.43
C PHE A 6 8.86 8.30 -3.36
N THR A 7 9.23 9.28 -2.52
CA THR A 7 10.20 9.05 -1.43
C THR A 7 9.57 8.14 -0.37
N ARG A 8 10.05 6.90 -0.26
CA ARG A 8 9.65 6.01 0.83
C ARG A 8 10.42 6.37 2.10
N CYS A 9 9.69 6.58 3.19
CA CYS A 9 10.26 6.77 4.51
C CYS A 9 10.65 5.42 5.12
N TYR A 10 11.92 5.24 5.49
CA TYR A 10 12.40 4.04 6.17
C TYR A 10 12.13 4.05 7.69
N ASN A 11 11.61 5.15 8.24
CA ASN A 11 11.17 5.19 9.62
C ASN A 11 9.73 4.64 9.75
N CYS A 12 8.78 5.11 8.95
CA CYS A 12 7.37 4.73 9.08
C CYS A 12 6.79 3.92 7.91
N GLY A 13 7.52 3.76 6.81
CA GLY A 13 7.07 3.01 5.62
C GLY A 13 6.18 3.80 4.64
N SER A 14 5.68 4.97 5.02
CA SER A 14 4.84 5.83 4.16
C SER A 14 5.67 6.54 3.08
N TYR A 15 4.99 6.99 2.03
CA TYR A 15 5.61 7.77 0.94
C TYR A 15 5.42 9.27 1.14
N GLY A 16 6.17 10.07 0.36
CA GLY A 16 6.04 11.52 0.31
C GLY A 16 6.94 12.29 1.29
N HIS A 17 7.79 11.60 2.07
CA HIS A 17 8.76 12.25 2.95
C HIS A 17 9.97 11.34 3.22
N SER A 18 11.11 11.94 3.59
CA SER A 18 12.30 11.18 3.99
C SER A 18 12.26 10.83 5.47
N SER A 19 13.04 9.83 5.88
CA SER A 19 13.17 9.44 7.29
C SER A 19 13.64 10.57 8.20
N GLN A 20 14.35 11.56 7.68
CA GLN A 20 14.90 12.69 8.45
C GLN A 20 13.83 13.67 8.93
N VAL A 21 12.71 13.76 8.19
CA VAL A 21 11.59 14.67 8.50
C VAL A 21 10.35 13.90 8.95
N CYS A 22 10.54 12.63 9.33
CA CYS A 22 9.46 11.76 9.77
C CYS A 22 9.15 11.97 11.26
N HIS A 23 7.92 12.39 11.56
CA HIS A 23 7.45 12.60 12.93
C HIS A 23 6.70 11.38 13.50
N SER A 24 6.53 10.33 12.70
CA SER A 24 5.83 9.11 13.11
C SER A 24 6.72 8.20 13.96
N LYS A 25 6.08 7.36 14.79
CA LYS A 25 6.79 6.29 15.52
C LYS A 25 7.48 5.35 14.54
N PRO A 26 8.65 4.78 14.89
CA PRO A 26 9.34 3.83 14.05
C PRO A 26 8.45 2.62 13.78
N HIS A 27 8.42 2.17 12.53
CA HIS A 27 7.72 0.98 12.08
C HIS A 27 8.72 -0.16 11.93
N CYS A 28 8.37 -1.30 12.52
CA CYS A 28 9.20 -2.49 12.49
C CYS A 28 8.86 -3.34 11.27
N PHE A 29 9.71 -3.32 10.25
CA PHE A 29 9.60 -4.18 9.06
C PHE A 29 9.88 -5.67 9.33
N HIS A 30 10.07 -6.06 10.60
CA HIS A 30 10.27 -7.45 11.00
C HIS A 30 9.00 -8.10 11.51
N CYS A 31 8.19 -7.35 12.28
CA CYS A 31 6.93 -7.84 12.85
C CYS A 31 5.70 -6.99 12.46
N SER A 32 5.86 -6.02 11.55
CA SER A 32 4.82 -5.10 11.09
C SER A 32 4.18 -4.21 12.17
N HIS A 33 4.76 -4.13 13.38
CA HIS A 33 4.28 -3.24 14.46
C HIS A 33 5.04 -1.92 14.54
N SER A 34 4.40 -0.87 15.06
CA SER A 34 5.04 0.42 15.32
C SER A 34 5.58 0.51 16.77
N GLY A 35 6.48 1.46 17.00
CA GLY A 35 7.11 1.73 18.31
C GLY A 35 8.56 1.30 18.42
N HIS A 36 9.08 0.50 17.48
CA HIS A 36 10.48 0.07 17.46
C HIS A 36 10.98 -0.18 16.04
N ARG A 37 12.30 -0.28 15.84
CA ARG A 37 12.92 -0.65 14.56
C ARG A 37 13.16 -2.16 14.50
N SER A 38 13.38 -2.70 13.30
CA SER A 38 13.66 -4.14 13.11
C SER A 38 14.85 -4.67 13.93
N MET A 39 15.79 -3.81 14.33
CA MET A 39 16.93 -4.19 15.18
C MET A 39 16.51 -4.38 16.65
N ASP A 40 15.56 -3.58 17.12
CA ASP A 40 15.04 -3.58 18.49
C ASP A 40 13.76 -4.43 18.63
N CYS A 41 13.50 -5.31 17.64
CA CYS A 41 12.29 -6.10 17.61
C CYS A 41 12.30 -7.16 18.71
N PRO A 42 11.33 -7.16 19.65
CA PRO A 42 11.29 -8.16 20.74
C PRO A 42 11.07 -9.58 20.21
N MET A 43 10.53 -9.71 19.00
CA MET A 43 10.25 -10.98 18.33
C MET A 43 11.28 -11.32 17.24
N ARG A 44 12.48 -10.72 17.25
CA ARG A 44 13.51 -10.93 16.20
C ARG A 44 13.91 -12.39 16.01
N TYR A 45 13.79 -13.20 17.06
CA TYR A 45 14.09 -14.63 17.05
C TYR A 45 13.03 -15.48 16.32
N LYS A 46 11.82 -14.95 16.10
CA LYS A 46 10.72 -15.68 15.43
C LYS A 46 10.83 -15.67 13.89
N GLY A 47 11.85 -14.99 13.35
CA GLY A 47 11.96 -14.75 11.92
C GLY A 47 11.03 -13.64 11.45
N ARG A 48 11.32 -13.11 10.26
CA ARG A 48 10.56 -12.02 9.67
C ARG A 48 9.15 -12.50 9.35
N VAL A 49 8.14 -11.66 9.62
CA VAL A 49 6.79 -11.92 9.14
C VAL A 49 6.69 -11.70 7.63
N CYS A 50 5.86 -12.51 6.99
CA CYS A 50 5.52 -12.36 5.59
C CYS A 50 4.82 -11.04 5.35
N TYR A 51 5.27 -10.26 4.36
CA TYR A 51 4.68 -8.97 4.02
C TYR A 51 3.28 -9.07 3.39
N GLN A 52 2.83 -10.26 3.04
CA GLN A 52 1.49 -10.48 2.47
C GLN A 52 0.48 -10.89 3.55
N CYS A 53 0.80 -11.87 4.39
CA CYS A 53 -0.13 -12.42 5.37
C CYS A 53 0.20 -12.08 6.84
N ASN A 54 1.32 -11.42 7.10
CA ASN A 54 1.84 -11.10 8.44
C ASN A 54 2.14 -12.32 9.33
N GLU A 55 2.23 -13.53 8.77
CA GLU A 55 2.65 -14.72 9.50
C GLU A 55 4.17 -14.92 9.43
N PRO A 56 4.82 -15.37 10.52
CA PRO A 56 6.25 -15.66 10.52
C PRO A 56 6.59 -16.95 9.75
N GLY A 57 7.87 -17.13 9.45
CA GLY A 57 8.41 -18.41 8.94
C GLY A 57 8.47 -18.55 7.42
N HIS A 58 7.99 -17.57 6.67
CA HIS A 58 8.13 -17.53 5.22
C HIS A 58 8.20 -16.09 4.67
N GLU A 59 8.72 -15.94 3.47
CA GLU A 59 8.71 -14.68 2.73
C GLU A 59 7.53 -14.57 1.77
N ALA A 60 7.24 -13.36 1.27
CA ALA A 60 6.13 -13.13 0.34
C ALA A 60 6.22 -13.99 -0.94
N ALA A 61 7.44 -14.36 -1.38
CA ALA A 61 7.62 -15.25 -2.53
C ALA A 61 7.16 -16.69 -2.26
N SER A 62 7.19 -17.14 -1.01
CA SER A 62 6.84 -18.49 -0.56
C SER A 62 5.60 -18.49 0.34
N CYS A 63 4.72 -17.49 0.21
CA CYS A 63 3.53 -17.39 1.03
C CYS A 63 2.54 -18.52 0.67
N PRO A 64 2.13 -19.38 1.64
CA PRO A 64 1.21 -20.48 1.38
C PRO A 64 -0.19 -19.99 0.99
N GLN A 65 -0.53 -18.74 1.34
CA GLN A 65 -1.79 -18.08 0.96
C GLN A 65 -1.76 -17.54 -0.48
N GLY A 66 -0.61 -17.64 -1.17
CA GLY A 66 -0.43 -17.17 -2.54
C GLY A 66 -0.38 -15.64 -2.67
N GLN A 67 -0.58 -15.13 -3.88
CA GLN A 67 -0.61 -13.69 -4.13
C GLN A 67 -1.89 -13.07 -3.54
N LEU A 68 -1.73 -12.40 -2.39
CA LEU A 68 -2.79 -11.62 -1.76
C LEU A 68 -2.86 -10.21 -2.34
N CYS A 69 -4.08 -9.69 -2.44
CA CYS A 69 -4.31 -8.30 -2.80
C CYS A 69 -3.74 -7.37 -1.72
N ARG A 70 -2.80 -6.51 -2.09
CA ARG A 70 -2.14 -5.56 -1.17
C ARG A 70 -3.06 -4.45 -0.61
N MET A 71 -4.31 -4.37 -1.10
CA MET A 71 -5.31 -3.42 -0.58
C MET A 71 -6.29 -4.04 0.39
N CYS A 72 -6.74 -5.29 0.17
CA CYS A 72 -7.76 -5.93 0.99
C CYS A 72 -7.33 -7.26 1.63
N HIS A 73 -6.09 -7.70 1.42
CA HIS A 73 -5.51 -8.94 1.94
C HIS A 73 -6.27 -10.23 1.59
N GLN A 74 -7.10 -10.20 0.53
CA GLN A 74 -7.79 -11.38 0.01
C GLN A 74 -7.02 -11.98 -1.16
N ALA A 75 -7.07 -13.31 -1.27
CA ALA A 75 -6.47 -14.05 -2.38
C ALA A 75 -7.29 -13.92 -3.68
N GLY A 76 -6.67 -14.30 -4.79
CA GLY A 76 -7.36 -14.50 -6.08
C GLY A 76 -7.50 -13.27 -6.97
N HIS A 77 -6.97 -12.11 -6.57
CA HIS A 77 -6.96 -10.92 -7.41
C HIS A 77 -5.82 -9.95 -7.09
N PHE A 78 -5.47 -9.10 -8.05
CA PHE A 78 -4.55 -7.98 -7.86
C PHE A 78 -5.29 -6.71 -7.47
N VAL A 79 -4.57 -5.71 -6.95
CA VAL A 79 -5.11 -4.39 -6.57
C VAL A 79 -5.96 -3.76 -7.68
N ALA A 80 -5.59 -3.95 -8.94
CA ALA A 80 -6.33 -3.42 -10.10
C ALA A 80 -7.79 -3.90 -10.19
N HIS A 81 -8.07 -5.12 -9.70
CA HIS A 81 -9.39 -5.76 -9.72
C HIS A 81 -9.86 -6.09 -8.30
N CYS A 82 -9.42 -5.31 -7.32
CA CYS A 82 -9.85 -5.50 -5.94
C CYS A 82 -11.33 -5.11 -5.77
N PRO A 83 -12.20 -6.00 -5.29
CA PRO A 83 -13.61 -5.71 -5.07
C PRO A 83 -13.82 -4.59 -4.04
N SER A 84 -12.84 -4.39 -3.15
CA SER A 84 -12.89 -3.37 -2.10
C SER A 84 -12.27 -2.02 -2.51
N VAL A 85 -11.54 -1.96 -3.64
CA VAL A 85 -10.95 -0.68 -4.06
C VAL A 85 -12.04 0.22 -4.65
N THR A 86 -12.05 1.48 -4.22
CA THR A 86 -12.99 2.49 -4.73
C THR A 86 -12.28 3.33 -5.78
N CYS A 87 -12.89 3.46 -6.95
CA CYS A 87 -12.39 4.32 -8.01
C CYS A 87 -12.51 5.78 -7.58
N HIS A 88 -11.42 6.53 -7.56
CA HIS A 88 -11.45 7.96 -7.19
C HIS A 88 -12.03 8.87 -8.28
N VAL A 89 -12.30 8.33 -9.48
CA VAL A 89 -12.96 9.07 -10.57
C VAL A 89 -14.47 8.93 -10.47
N CYS A 90 -14.98 7.70 -10.48
CA CYS A 90 -16.43 7.45 -10.52
C CYS A 90 -17.03 6.98 -9.20
N HIS A 91 -16.23 6.89 -8.13
CA HIS A 91 -16.62 6.46 -6.78
C HIS A 91 -17.23 5.05 -6.69
N ALA A 92 -17.21 4.28 -7.78
CA ALA A 92 -17.65 2.89 -7.79
C ALA A 92 -16.57 1.94 -7.27
N LYS A 93 -16.99 0.87 -6.61
CA LYS A 93 -16.10 -0.19 -6.10
C LYS A 93 -15.71 -1.18 -7.20
N GLY A 94 -14.65 -1.95 -6.97
CA GLY A 94 -14.27 -3.08 -7.81
C GLY A 94 -13.22 -2.80 -8.89
N HIS A 95 -12.75 -1.56 -9.00
CA HIS A 95 -11.72 -1.20 -9.97
C HIS A 95 -10.95 0.06 -9.57
N THR A 96 -9.71 0.16 -10.02
CA THR A 96 -8.90 1.39 -9.88
C THR A 96 -9.18 2.35 -11.03
N ALA A 97 -8.88 3.65 -10.86
CA ALA A 97 -9.10 4.64 -11.91
C ALA A 97 -8.38 4.32 -13.23
N GLY A 98 -7.21 3.68 -13.18
CA GLY A 98 -6.45 3.29 -14.37
C GLY A 98 -7.16 2.29 -15.27
N VAL A 99 -8.15 1.56 -14.77
CA VAL A 99 -8.98 0.61 -15.52
C VAL A 99 -10.46 1.01 -15.51
N CYS A 100 -10.76 2.27 -15.19
CA CYS A 100 -12.13 2.78 -15.14
C CYS A 100 -12.68 2.99 -16.55
N ARG A 101 -13.71 2.22 -16.91
CA ARG A 101 -14.39 2.32 -18.21
C ARG A 101 -15.17 3.63 -18.39
N LYS A 102 -15.56 4.30 -17.29
CA LYS A 102 -16.30 5.58 -17.33
C LYS A 102 -15.45 6.78 -17.78
N VAL A 103 -14.12 6.67 -17.72
CA VAL A 103 -13.19 7.75 -18.10
C VAL A 103 -13.26 8.11 -19.58
N LYS A 104 -13.67 7.17 -20.46
CA LYS A 104 -13.69 7.42 -21.91
C LYS A 104 -14.86 8.24 -22.44
N ASN A 105 -15.75 8.74 -21.58
CA ASN A 105 -16.98 9.41 -22.01
C ASN A 105 -17.18 10.86 -21.57
N ASP A 106 -16.19 11.48 -20.89
CA ASP A 106 -16.34 12.86 -20.38
C ASP A 106 -15.40 13.89 -21.06
N GLU A 107 -14.76 13.56 -22.19
CA GLU A 107 -14.04 14.53 -23.04
C GLU A 107 -14.94 15.14 -24.13
N ASN A 108 -16.22 15.37 -23.85
CA ASN A 108 -17.05 16.23 -24.68
C ASN A 108 -18.21 16.86 -23.92
N ASN A 109 -17.94 17.84 -23.05
CA ASN A 109 -18.83 18.99 -22.93
C ASN A 109 -18.21 20.20 -22.23
N ASN A 110 -18.14 21.29 -23.01
CA ASN A 110 -18.28 22.69 -22.62
C ASN A 110 -17.09 23.46 -22.02
N ASN A 111 -16.43 24.17 -22.93
CA ASN A 111 -16.33 25.64 -22.93
C ASN A 111 -17.30 26.40 -21.98
N GLY A 112 -16.80 27.48 -21.38
CA GLY A 112 -17.54 28.51 -20.63
C GLY A 112 -17.30 28.38 -19.12
N ASP A 113 -16.80 29.36 -18.38
CA ASP A 113 -16.84 30.83 -18.45
C ASP A 113 -16.01 31.33 -17.23
N PRO A 114 -15.84 32.64 -16.98
CA PRO A 114 -15.47 33.77 -17.82
C PRO A 114 -14.03 34.28 -17.57
#